data_AF-A0A0K8JAG5-F1
#
_entry.id   AF-A0A0K8JAG5-F1
#
_cell.length_a   1.000
_cell.length_b   1.000
_cell.length_c   1.000
_cell.angle_alpha   90.00
_cell.angle_beta   90.00
_cell.angle_gamma   90.00
#
_symmetry.space_group_name_H-M   'P 1'
#
loop_
_entity.id
_entity.type
_entity.pdbx_description
1 polymer ?
#
loop_
_entity_poly.entity_id
_entity_poly.type
_entity_poly.pdbx_seq_one_letter_code
_entity_poly.pdbx_strand_id
1 'polypeptide(L)'
;MGLFHEIRNPALIRELERELNTDVLLFGVDGFTYFGNLQAIEECRIAILTPAIEAATPEVEILTPGGEVRDVSFLRLDLWSIIGKGTGIVKDPFLNSVTSVTIPRDSQERLQSKELICRLERMIGDNVAITTLGGFLFQGILGAVDDCLAVLTVDKIFVPGSNDAICEHDIRSVVVNLEGLTSVATVSCC
;
A
#
# COMPACT_ATOMS: atom_id res chain seq x y z
N MET A 1 19.63 -18.58 -1.57
CA MET A 1 18.67 -18.94 -0.52
C MET A 1 17.79 -17.73 -0.29
N GLY A 2 16.59 -17.77 -0.88
CA GLY A 2 15.79 -16.59 -1.17
C GLY A 2 15.05 -16.06 0.06
N LEU A 3 15.30 -14.78 0.38
CA LEU A 3 14.53 -14.00 1.36
C LEU A 3 13.17 -13.53 0.80
N PHE A 4 12.86 -13.87 -0.46
CA PHE A 4 11.56 -13.61 -1.08
C PHE A 4 10.57 -14.69 -0.65
N HIS A 5 10.12 -14.60 0.60
CA HIS A 5 8.93 -15.33 1.03
C HIS A 5 7.75 -14.70 0.27
N GLU A 6 7.21 -15.44 -0.69
CA GLU A 6 6.03 -15.03 -1.46
C GLU A 6 4.92 -14.65 -0.47
N ILE A 7 4.48 -13.39 -0.53
CA ILE A 7 3.35 -12.90 0.24
C ILE A 7 2.11 -13.32 -0.55
N ARG A 8 1.63 -14.53 -0.25
CA ARG A 8 0.53 -15.15 -1.00
C ARG A 8 -0.78 -14.74 -0.34
N ASN A 9 -1.34 -13.63 -0.78
CA ASN A 9 -2.66 -13.21 -0.32
C ASN A 9 -3.71 -13.28 -1.45
N PRO A 10 -4.39 -14.43 -1.60
CA PRO A 10 -5.46 -14.57 -2.59
C PRO A 10 -6.68 -13.70 -2.28
N ALA A 11 -6.89 -13.28 -1.02
CA ALA A 11 -7.98 -12.37 -0.68
C ALA A 11 -7.71 -10.96 -1.23
N LEU A 12 -6.47 -10.46 -1.12
CA LEU A 12 -6.07 -9.19 -1.74
C LEU A 12 -6.25 -9.21 -3.25
N ILE A 13 -5.86 -10.32 -3.89
CA ILE A 13 -5.99 -10.49 -5.34
C ILE A 13 -7.46 -10.49 -5.75
N ARG A 14 -8.35 -11.18 -5.01
CA ARG A 14 -9.80 -11.15 -5.27
C ARG A 14 -10.39 -9.75 -5.14
N GLU A 15 -9.90 -8.97 -4.18
CA GLU A 15 -10.31 -7.57 -4.01
C GLU A 15 -9.80 -6.67 -5.15
N LEU A 16 -8.65 -6.98 -5.75
CA LEU A 16 -8.17 -6.29 -6.95
C LEU A 16 -8.94 -6.71 -8.22
N GLU A 17 -9.31 -7.99 -8.33
CA GLU A 17 -10.16 -8.48 -9.43
C GLU A 17 -11.55 -7.82 -9.44
N ARG A 18 -12.04 -7.38 -8.29
CA ARG A 18 -13.30 -6.61 -8.18
C ARG A 18 -13.17 -5.17 -8.65
N GLU A 19 -11.96 -4.64 -8.71
CA GLU A 19 -11.65 -3.23 -9.01
C GLU A 19 -10.98 -3.05 -10.38
N LEU A 20 -11.21 -3.99 -11.30
CA LEU A 20 -10.76 -3.85 -12.68
C LEU A 20 -11.36 -2.57 -13.33
N ASN A 21 -10.54 -1.93 -14.15
CA ASN A 21 -10.76 -0.65 -14.82
C ASN A 21 -10.85 0.57 -13.89
N THR A 22 -10.29 0.48 -12.68
CA THR A 22 -10.22 1.60 -11.75
C THR A 22 -8.78 2.01 -11.45
N ASP A 23 -8.61 3.26 -11.04
CA ASP A 23 -7.32 3.79 -10.63
C ASP A 23 -6.97 3.25 -9.24
N VAL A 24 -5.80 2.61 -9.15
CA VAL A 24 -5.33 1.94 -7.94
C VAL A 24 -3.91 2.38 -7.61
N LEU A 25 -3.63 2.40 -6.30
CA LEU A 25 -2.28 2.59 -5.79
C LEU A 25 -1.82 1.27 -5.19
N LEU A 26 -0.74 0.67 -5.69
CA LEU A 26 -0.22 -0.59 -5.19
C LEU A 26 1.08 -0.36 -4.42
N PHE A 27 1.21 -0.97 -3.25
CA PHE A 27 2.39 -0.86 -2.40
C PHE A 27 3.16 -2.18 -2.44
N GLY A 28 4.43 -2.14 -2.86
CA GLY A 28 5.31 -3.29 -2.99
C GLY A 28 6.18 -3.54 -1.75
N VAL A 29 6.48 -4.80 -1.43
CA VAL A 29 7.39 -5.21 -0.33
C VAL A 29 8.79 -4.59 -0.45
N ASP A 30 9.20 -4.29 -1.67
CA ASP A 30 10.45 -3.65 -2.04
C ASP A 30 10.52 -2.15 -1.67
N GLY A 31 9.39 -1.56 -1.27
CA GLY A 31 9.27 -0.14 -0.98
C GLY A 31 8.87 0.70 -2.20
N PHE A 32 8.54 0.07 -3.32
CA PHE A 32 8.02 0.79 -4.49
C PHE A 32 6.52 1.00 -4.35
N THR A 33 6.04 2.14 -4.86
CA THR A 33 4.61 2.42 -4.98
C THR A 33 4.28 2.61 -6.45
N TYR A 34 3.18 2.02 -6.89
CA TYR A 34 2.78 2.00 -8.29
C TYR A 34 1.39 2.61 -8.40
N PHE A 35 1.26 3.67 -9.19
CA PHE A 35 0.00 4.35 -9.45
C PHE A 35 -0.40 4.16 -10.91
N GLY A 36 -1.59 3.61 -11.14
CA GLY A 36 -2.09 3.36 -12.48
C GLY A 36 -3.50 2.81 -12.48
N ASN A 37 -4.09 2.71 -13.67
CA ASN A 37 -5.36 2.06 -13.87
C ASN A 37 -5.16 0.54 -14.03
N LEU A 38 -5.86 -0.25 -13.21
CA LEU A 38 -5.80 -1.71 -13.26
C LEU A 38 -6.66 -2.26 -14.39
N GLN A 39 -6.05 -2.70 -15.48
CA GLN A 39 -6.79 -3.20 -16.65
C GLN A 39 -7.14 -4.68 -16.55
N ALA A 40 -6.17 -5.49 -16.13
CA ALA A 40 -6.32 -6.93 -16.10
C ALA A 40 -5.42 -7.57 -15.05
N ILE A 41 -5.82 -8.74 -14.58
CA ILE A 41 -5.01 -9.63 -13.77
C ILE A 41 -4.88 -10.96 -14.51
N GLU A 42 -3.66 -11.31 -14.88
CA GLU A 42 -3.34 -12.57 -15.52
C GLU A 42 -2.95 -13.60 -14.45
N GLU A 43 -3.58 -14.78 -14.50
CA GLU A 43 -3.26 -15.94 -13.66
C GLU A 43 -3.26 -15.67 -12.15
N CYS A 44 -4.08 -14.72 -11.67
CA CYS A 44 -4.09 -14.27 -10.28
C CYS A 44 -2.70 -13.87 -9.75
N ARG A 45 -1.80 -13.43 -10.65
CA ARG A 45 -0.40 -13.18 -10.33
C ARG A 45 0.12 -11.90 -10.93
N ILE A 46 -0.17 -11.64 -12.20
CA ILE A 46 0.39 -10.47 -12.90
C ILE A 46 -0.71 -9.43 -13.06
N ALA A 47 -0.59 -8.30 -12.38
CA ALA A 47 -1.42 -7.14 -12.63
C ALA A 47 -0.85 -6.34 -13.82
N ILE A 48 -1.75 -5.91 -14.68
CA ILE A 48 -1.48 -5.03 -15.81
C ILE A 48 -2.01 -3.64 -15.47
N LEU A 49 -1.08 -2.68 -15.37
CA LEU A 49 -1.39 -1.29 -15.13
C LEU A 49 -1.18 -0.48 -16.41
N THR A 50 -2.17 0.35 -16.74
CA THR A 50 -2.11 1.39 -17.78
C THR A 50 -2.18 2.77 -17.12
N PRO A 51 -1.91 3.86 -17.86
CA PRO A 51 -1.96 5.21 -17.29
C PRO A 51 -3.27 5.46 -16.54
N ALA A 52 -3.19 6.08 -15.37
CA ALA A 52 -4.36 6.37 -14.55
C ALA A 52 -5.22 7.46 -15.22
N ILE A 53 -6.54 7.44 -14.97
CA ILE A 53 -7.45 8.45 -15.50
C ILE A 53 -7.22 9.79 -14.78
N GLU A 54 -6.99 9.71 -13.47
CA GLU A 54 -6.78 10.88 -12.59
C GLU A 54 -5.29 11.29 -12.47
N ALA A 55 -4.37 10.66 -13.21
CA ALA A 55 -2.96 11.05 -13.21
C ALA A 55 -2.74 12.38 -13.94
N ALA A 56 -1.82 13.19 -13.44
CA ALA A 56 -1.39 14.40 -14.12
C ALA A 56 -0.58 14.08 -15.40
N THR A 57 0.05 12.90 -15.44
CA THR A 57 0.81 12.41 -16.59
C THR A 57 0.02 11.32 -17.35
N PRO A 58 0.18 11.21 -18.68
CA PRO A 58 -0.43 10.15 -19.48
C PRO A 58 0.32 8.82 -19.36
N GLU A 59 1.02 8.58 -18.25
CA GLU A 59 1.87 7.42 -18.00
C GLU A 59 1.51 6.76 -16.65
N VAL A 60 1.98 5.53 -16.44
CA VAL A 60 1.94 4.86 -15.13
C VAL A 60 3.09 5.39 -14.30
N GLU A 61 2.81 5.82 -13.09
CA GLU A 61 3.79 6.46 -12.23
C GLU A 61 4.31 5.48 -11.19
N ILE A 62 5.62 5.37 -11.08
CA ILE A 62 6.32 4.50 -10.13
C ILE A 62 7.13 5.34 -9.18
N LEU A 63 6.72 5.38 -7.92
CA LEU A 63 7.51 5.99 -6.86
C LEU A 63 8.51 4.96 -6.31
N THR A 64 9.78 5.24 -6.55
CA THR A 64 10.89 4.45 -6.00
C THR A 64 11.04 4.70 -4.49
N PRO A 65 11.62 3.75 -3.73
CA PRO A 65 11.92 3.95 -2.31
C PRO A 65 12.92 5.09 -2.05
N GLY A 66 13.58 5.60 -3.09
CA GLY A 66 14.46 6.78 -3.03
C GLY A 66 13.73 8.11 -3.21
N GLY A 67 12.42 8.11 -3.44
CA GLY A 67 11.62 9.32 -3.67
C GLY A 67 11.59 9.79 -5.13
N GLU A 68 12.22 9.06 -6.06
CA GLU A 68 12.12 9.38 -7.50
C GLU A 68 10.83 8.81 -8.07
N VAL A 69 10.06 9.64 -8.79
CA VAL A 69 8.93 9.20 -9.62
C VAL A 69 9.44 8.83 -11.01
N ARG A 70 9.05 7.67 -11.51
CA ARG A 70 9.39 7.14 -12.83
C ARG A 70 8.11 6.88 -13.61
N ASP A 71 8.00 7.53 -14.75
CA ASP A 71 6.86 7.40 -15.64
C ASP A 71 7.14 6.28 -16.64
N VAL A 72 6.19 5.37 -16.80
CA VAL A 72 6.25 4.27 -17.76
C VAL A 72 4.91 4.11 -18.47
N SER A 73 4.94 3.85 -19.77
CA SER A 73 3.69 3.71 -20.55
C SER A 73 2.86 2.47 -20.18
N PHE A 74 3.50 1.42 -19.65
CA PHE A 74 2.86 0.16 -19.34
C PHE A 74 3.65 -0.60 -18.27
N LEU A 75 2.97 -1.14 -17.26
CA LEU A 75 3.60 -1.88 -16.17
C LEU A 75 2.93 -3.24 -15.95
N ARG A 76 3.77 -4.28 -15.84
CA ARG A 76 3.39 -5.61 -15.37
C ARG A 76 3.98 -5.81 -13.98
N LEU A 77 3.13 -6.17 -13.04
CA LEU A 77 3.51 -6.23 -11.65
C LEU A 77 3.10 -7.56 -11.03
N ASP A 78 4.02 -8.18 -10.28
CA ASP A 78 3.73 -9.42 -9.55
C ASP A 78 2.95 -9.10 -8.27
N LEU A 79 1.70 -9.55 -8.21
CA LEU A 79 0.79 -9.33 -7.08
C LEU A 79 1.29 -9.99 -5.79
N TRP A 80 2.16 -10.99 -5.87
CA TRP A 80 2.73 -11.64 -4.68
C TRP A 80 3.82 -10.82 -4.01
N SER A 81 4.28 -9.74 -4.63
CA SER A 81 5.15 -8.75 -4.00
C SER A 81 4.38 -7.55 -3.46
N ILE A 82 3.04 -7.57 -3.47
CA ILE A 82 2.20 -6.47 -2.99
C ILE A 82 1.76 -6.68 -1.55
N ILE A 83 1.94 -5.63 -0.75
CA ILE A 83 1.57 -5.56 0.67
C ILE A 83 0.30 -4.76 0.92
N GLY A 84 -0.20 -4.02 -0.05
CA GLY A 84 -1.43 -3.26 0.12
C GLY A 84 -1.88 -2.59 -1.16
N LYS A 85 -3.14 -2.15 -1.16
CA LYS A 85 -3.74 -1.34 -2.21
C LYS A 85 -4.43 -0.11 -1.62
N GLY A 86 -4.35 1.02 -2.31
CA GLY A 86 -5.14 2.22 -2.09
C GLY A 86 -6.17 2.37 -3.21
N THR A 87 -7.39 2.73 -2.83
CA THR A 87 -8.55 2.79 -3.73
C THR A 87 -9.38 4.04 -3.46
N GLY A 88 -10.20 4.43 -4.45
CA GLY A 88 -10.97 5.68 -4.37
C GLY A 88 -10.06 6.89 -4.48
N ILE A 89 -9.17 6.88 -5.48
CA ILE A 89 -8.23 7.96 -5.75
C ILE A 89 -9.01 9.17 -6.28
N VAL A 90 -8.85 10.31 -5.63
CA VAL A 90 -9.56 11.56 -5.96
C VAL A 90 -8.63 12.55 -6.66
N LYS A 91 -7.33 12.48 -6.37
CA LYS A 91 -6.27 13.31 -6.96
C LYS A 91 -5.01 12.48 -7.10
N ASP A 92 -4.18 12.87 -8.06
CA ASP A 92 -2.85 12.31 -8.25
C ASP A 92 -2.02 12.39 -6.94
N PRO A 93 -1.59 11.25 -6.38
CA PRO A 93 -0.89 11.17 -5.11
C PRO A 93 0.59 11.58 -5.18
N PHE A 94 1.16 11.77 -6.38
CA PHE A 94 2.59 12.08 -6.56
C PHE A 94 2.87 13.53 -6.96
N LEU A 95 1.85 14.34 -7.25
CA LEU A 95 1.96 15.75 -7.64
C LEU A 95 2.79 16.65 -6.70
N ASN A 96 2.94 16.30 -5.42
CA ASN A 96 3.67 17.12 -4.44
C ASN A 96 5.06 16.57 -4.04
N SER A 97 5.38 15.32 -4.37
CA SER A 97 6.57 14.61 -3.85
C SER A 97 7.88 15.09 -4.48
N VAL A 98 8.36 16.27 -4.11
CA VAL A 98 9.71 16.78 -4.45
C VAL A 98 10.48 17.09 -3.18
N THR A 99 10.90 16.07 -2.42
CA THR A 99 12.19 16.07 -1.69
C THR A 99 12.38 14.76 -0.93
N SER A 100 13.64 14.33 -0.87
CA SER A 100 14.10 13.06 -0.30
C SER A 100 14.63 13.21 1.12
N VAL A 101 14.19 12.36 2.05
CA VAL A 101 14.88 12.08 3.32
C VAL A 101 14.78 10.60 3.69
N THR A 102 15.92 10.03 4.08
CA THR A 102 16.12 8.63 4.47
C THR A 102 15.62 8.37 5.90
N ILE A 103 14.63 7.49 6.07
CA ILE A 103 14.22 6.99 7.40
C ILE A 103 14.91 5.63 7.66
N PRO A 104 15.45 5.37 8.88
CA PRO A 104 16.17 4.13 9.17
C PRO A 104 15.24 2.91 9.19
N ARG A 105 15.67 1.82 8.55
CA ARG A 105 15.01 0.52 8.53
C ARG A 105 15.52 -0.34 9.69
N ASP A 106 14.68 -0.57 10.70
CA ASP A 106 14.91 -1.63 11.68
C ASP A 106 14.18 -2.91 11.26
N SER A 107 14.97 -3.91 10.86
CA SER A 107 14.54 -5.27 10.59
C SER A 107 14.42 -6.05 11.91
N GLN A 108 13.22 -6.16 12.47
CA GLN A 108 12.92 -7.09 13.55
C GLN A 108 12.31 -8.40 13.02
N GLU A 109 12.86 -9.50 13.53
CA GLU A 109 12.59 -10.88 13.10
C GLU A 109 11.20 -11.39 13.50
N ARG A 110 10.61 -12.14 12.58
CA ARG A 110 9.23 -12.66 12.59
C ARG A 110 9.04 -13.79 13.61
N LEU A 111 8.20 -13.53 14.62
CA LEU A 111 7.50 -14.56 15.41
C LEU A 111 6.13 -14.10 15.99
N GLN A 112 5.65 -12.88 15.68
CA GLN A 112 4.51 -12.25 16.38
C GLN A 112 3.27 -11.93 15.53
N SER A 113 3.23 -12.26 14.24
CA SER A 113 2.19 -11.77 13.31
C SER A 113 0.76 -12.10 13.75
N LYS A 114 0.51 -13.28 14.35
CA LYS A 114 -0.84 -13.62 14.84
C LYS A 114 -1.28 -12.84 16.07
N GLU A 115 -0.37 -12.55 17.00
CA GLU A 115 -0.71 -11.77 18.19
C GLU A 115 -1.00 -10.31 17.82
N LEU A 116 -0.24 -9.76 16.88
CA LEU A 116 -0.48 -8.42 16.34
C LEU A 116 -1.82 -8.32 15.62
N ILE A 117 -2.20 -9.32 14.82
CA ILE A 117 -3.52 -9.38 14.16
C ILE A 117 -4.63 -9.41 15.21
N CYS A 118 -4.54 -10.28 16.23
CA CYS A 118 -5.54 -10.33 17.30
C CYS A 118 -5.64 -9.01 18.10
N ARG A 119 -4.54 -8.26 18.23
CA ARG A 119 -4.56 -6.93 18.87
C ARG A 119 -5.21 -5.91 17.94
N LEU A 120 -4.91 -5.95 16.65
CA LEU A 120 -5.50 -5.07 15.64
C LEU A 120 -7.02 -5.25 15.56
N GLU A 121 -7.53 -6.49 15.62
CA GLU A 121 -8.97 -6.78 15.68
C GLU A 121 -9.68 -6.09 16.86
N ARG A 122 -8.98 -5.87 17.98
CA ARG A 122 -9.54 -5.16 19.15
C ARG A 122 -9.50 -3.65 19.01
N MET A 123 -8.81 -3.13 18.00
CA MET A 123 -8.64 -1.70 17.71
C MET A 123 -9.55 -1.25 16.56
N ILE A 124 -10.53 -2.07 16.15
CA ILE A 124 -11.51 -1.70 15.13
C ILE A 124 -12.32 -0.50 15.62
N GLY A 125 -12.38 0.55 14.81
CA GLY A 125 -12.98 1.83 15.12
C GLY A 125 -12.01 2.87 15.71
N ASP A 126 -10.80 2.46 16.10
CA ASP A 126 -9.77 3.37 16.61
C ASP A 126 -8.89 3.93 15.47
N ASN A 127 -8.22 5.06 15.76
CA ASN A 127 -7.17 5.58 14.90
C ASN A 127 -5.88 4.79 15.14
N VAL A 128 -5.42 4.08 14.11
CA VAL A 128 -4.28 3.18 14.18
C VAL A 128 -3.20 3.59 13.19
N ALA A 129 -1.97 3.32 13.57
CA ALA A 129 -0.78 3.44 12.74
C ALA A 129 -0.20 2.05 12.51
N ILE A 130 -0.23 1.59 11.27
CA ILE A 130 0.24 0.28 10.83
C ILE A 130 1.52 0.46 10.03
N THR A 131 2.59 -0.21 10.44
CA THR A 131 3.81 -0.31 9.62
C THR A 131 3.87 -1.65 8.91
N THR A 132 4.37 -1.64 7.68
CA THR A 132 4.55 -2.85 6.88
C THR A 132 5.97 -2.99 6.34
N LEU A 133 6.27 -4.20 5.87
CA LEU A 133 7.43 -4.48 5.03
C LEU A 133 7.50 -3.50 3.86
N GLY A 134 8.71 -3.13 3.46
CA GLY A 134 8.93 -2.04 2.50
C GLY A 134 9.06 -0.66 3.15
N GLY A 135 8.61 -0.50 4.41
CA GLY A 135 8.78 0.74 5.18
C GLY A 135 7.63 1.72 5.06
N PHE A 136 6.43 1.23 4.72
CA PHE A 136 5.23 2.06 4.65
C PHE A 136 4.61 2.20 6.03
N LEU A 137 4.04 3.38 6.29
CA LEU A 137 3.25 3.67 7.49
C LEU A 137 1.86 4.13 7.05
N PHE A 138 0.86 3.33 7.36
CA PHE A 138 -0.54 3.63 7.11
C PHE A 138 -1.18 4.14 8.40
N GLN A 139 -1.62 5.38 8.42
CA GLN A 139 -2.34 5.98 9.53
C GLN A 139 -3.80 6.24 9.14
N GLY A 140 -4.73 5.82 9.98
CA GLY A 140 -6.14 6.07 9.75
C GLY A 140 -7.06 5.27 10.67
N ILE A 141 -8.35 5.34 10.37
CA ILE A 141 -9.38 4.65 11.16
C ILE A 141 -9.48 3.20 10.65
N LEU A 142 -9.28 2.24 11.56
CA LEU A 142 -9.43 0.83 11.24
C LEU A 142 -10.91 0.48 11.11
N GLY A 143 -11.36 0.12 9.91
CA GLY A 143 -12.76 -0.22 9.64
C GLY A 143 -13.07 -1.69 9.88
N ALA A 144 -12.24 -2.57 9.32
CA ALA A 144 -12.42 -4.01 9.41
C ALA A 144 -11.08 -4.75 9.33
N VAL A 145 -11.04 -5.95 9.91
CA VAL A 145 -9.94 -6.90 9.78
C VAL A 145 -10.54 -8.24 9.38
N ASP A 146 -10.35 -8.65 8.13
CA ASP A 146 -10.92 -9.87 7.56
C ASP A 146 -9.87 -10.60 6.73
N ASP A 147 -9.79 -11.94 6.82
CA ASP A 147 -8.90 -12.77 6.00
C ASP A 147 -7.42 -12.30 5.95
N CYS A 148 -6.88 -11.85 7.09
CA CYS A 148 -5.53 -11.28 7.18
C CYS A 148 -5.34 -9.99 6.35
N LEU A 149 -6.42 -9.29 6.04
CA LEU A 149 -6.44 -7.95 5.46
C LEU A 149 -6.98 -6.97 6.51
N ALA A 150 -6.37 -5.80 6.60
CA ALA A 150 -6.94 -4.67 7.31
C ALA A 150 -7.45 -3.64 6.32
N VAL A 151 -8.70 -3.23 6.49
CA VAL A 151 -9.32 -2.14 5.73
C VAL A 151 -9.28 -0.89 6.60
N LEU A 152 -8.60 0.13 6.11
CA LEU A 152 -8.44 1.41 6.79
C LEU A 152 -9.04 2.53 5.94
N THR A 153 -9.71 3.46 6.61
CA THR A 153 -9.98 4.79 6.04
C THR A 153 -8.75 5.64 6.27
N VAL A 154 -8.18 6.19 5.21
CA VAL A 154 -6.85 6.81 5.25
C VAL A 154 -6.95 8.21 5.85
N ASP A 155 -6.16 8.48 6.89
CA ASP A 155 -5.84 9.85 7.29
C ASP A 155 -4.58 10.31 6.54
N LYS A 156 -3.50 9.53 6.70
CA LYS A 156 -2.17 9.79 6.13
C LYS A 156 -1.42 8.50 5.82
N ILE A 157 -0.77 8.44 4.67
CA ILE A 157 0.13 7.35 4.28
C ILE A 157 1.52 7.93 4.09
N PHE A 158 2.50 7.40 4.81
CA PHE A 158 3.89 7.75 4.59
C PHE A 158 4.55 6.66 3.75
N VAL A 159 5.02 7.08 2.58
CA VAL A 159 5.72 6.22 1.63
C VAL A 159 7.23 6.41 1.84
N PRO A 160 8.02 5.33 1.90
CA PRO A 160 9.46 5.43 2.00
C PRO A 160 10.05 6.26 0.86
N GLY A 161 10.85 7.26 1.21
CA GLY A 161 11.53 8.14 0.24
C GLY A 161 10.73 9.37 -0.17
N SER A 162 9.43 9.45 0.14
CA SER A 162 8.63 10.67 -0.02
C SER A 162 8.53 11.43 1.30
N ASN A 163 8.70 12.76 1.26
CA ASN A 163 8.42 13.64 2.40
C ASN A 163 6.93 13.93 2.55
N ASP A 164 6.17 13.85 1.46
CA ASP A 164 4.74 14.12 1.47
C ASP A 164 3.96 12.85 1.80
N ALA A 165 3.13 12.98 2.83
CA ALA A 165 2.17 11.97 3.18
C ALA A 165 0.99 12.06 2.21
N ILE A 166 0.59 10.92 1.65
CA ILE A 166 -0.65 10.82 0.88
C ILE A 166 -1.81 10.97 1.85
N CYS A 167 -2.66 11.97 1.66
CA CYS A 167 -3.70 12.34 2.62
C CYS A 167 -5.07 11.77 2.23
N GLU A 168 -6.04 11.85 3.15
CA GLU A 168 -7.45 11.51 2.93
C GLU A 168 -8.05 12.16 1.66
N HIS A 169 -7.55 13.34 1.28
CA HIS A 169 -8.00 14.07 0.10
C HIS A 169 -7.57 13.44 -1.23
N ASP A 170 -6.57 12.57 -1.19
CA ASP A 170 -6.00 11.92 -2.37
C ASP A 170 -6.50 10.47 -2.47
N ILE A 171 -6.64 9.77 -1.33
CA ILE A 171 -7.08 8.36 -1.25
C ILE A 171 -8.09 8.19 -0.13
N ARG A 172 -9.20 7.51 -0.40
CA ARG A 172 -10.27 7.27 0.58
C ARG A 172 -10.03 6.06 1.46
N SER A 173 -9.63 4.94 0.85
CA SER A 173 -9.49 3.68 1.55
C SER A 173 -8.23 2.94 1.15
N VAL A 174 -7.64 2.25 2.11
CA VAL A 174 -6.49 1.37 1.88
C VAL A 174 -6.79 0.01 2.49
N VAL A 175 -6.42 -1.03 1.74
CA VAL A 175 -6.43 -2.41 2.19
C VAL A 175 -4.98 -2.86 2.35
N VAL A 176 -4.60 -3.22 3.56
CA VAL A 176 -3.24 -3.65 3.91
C VAL A 176 -3.23 -5.14 4.18
N ASN A 177 -2.27 -5.84 3.59
CA ASN A 177 -2.00 -7.24 3.86
C ASN A 177 -1.21 -7.42 5.16
N LEU A 178 -1.84 -8.08 6.14
CA LEU A 178 -1.28 -8.28 7.47
C LEU A 178 -0.14 -9.33 7.49
N GLU A 179 0.08 -10.08 6.42
CA GLU A 179 1.29 -10.90 6.25
C GLU A 179 2.57 -10.04 6.16
N GLY A 180 2.43 -8.81 5.67
CA GLY A 180 3.47 -7.80 5.60
C GLY A 180 3.55 -6.91 6.84
N LEU A 181 2.77 -7.18 7.90
CA LEU A 181 2.72 -6.34 9.10
C LEU A 181 4.00 -6.42 9.92
N THR A 182 4.56 -5.26 10.28
CA THR A 182 5.74 -5.16 11.15
C THR A 182 5.40 -4.62 12.53
N SER A 183 4.52 -3.62 12.63
CA SER A 183 4.04 -3.11 13.91
C SER A 183 2.66 -2.46 13.81
N VAL A 184 1.99 -2.37 14.94
CA VAL A 184 0.70 -1.68 15.10
C VAL A 184 0.81 -0.76 16.32
N ALA A 185 0.38 0.49 16.17
CA ALA A 185 0.26 1.44 17.26
C ALA A 185 -1.12 2.12 17.22
N THR A 186 -1.64 2.51 18.38
CA THR A 186 -2.79 3.43 18.48
C THR A 186 -2.28 4.85 18.41
N VAL A 187 -2.88 5.67 17.55
CA VAL A 187 -2.62 7.11 17.55
C VAL A 187 -3.68 7.75 18.44
N SER A 188 -3.32 7.97 19.71
CA SER A 188 -4.13 8.79 20.60
C SER A 188 -3.75 10.26 20.40
N CYS A 189 -4.70 11.07 19.95
CA CYS A 189 -4.56 12.52 20.03
C CYS A 189 -4.49 12.91 21.51
N CYS A 190 -3.30 13.25 21.99
CA CYS A 190 -3.11 13.96 23.26
C CYS A 190 -3.07 15.46 22.99
#